data_AF-A0A5B7I9R1-F1
#
_entry.id   AF-A0A5B7I9R1-F1
#
_cell.length_a   1.000
_cell.length_b   1.000
_cell.length_c   1.000
_cell.angle_alpha   90.00
_cell.angle_beta   90.00
_cell.angle_gamma   90.00
#
_symmetry.space_group_name_H-M   'P 1'
#
loop_
_entity.id
_entity.type
_entity.pdbx_description
1 polymer ?
#
loop_
_entity_poly.entity_id
_entity_poly.type
_entity_poly.pdbx_seq_one_letter_code
_entity_poly.pdbx_strand_id
1 'polypeptide(L)' 'MDQWVEESTRYRGKEEPLLLDLVFTKKPESPPVIQYLSPVGKSDHVTLVMQMQEEDEIS' A
#
# COMPACT_ATOMS: atom_id res chain seq x y z
N MET A 1 -13.97 -6.33 3.65
CA MET A 1 -12.57 -6.25 4.10
C MET A 1 -11.84 -6.17 2.81
N ASP A 2 -11.24 -5.02 2.58
CA ASP A 2 -10.91 -4.59 1.24
C ASP A 2 -9.37 -4.52 1.18
N GLN A 3 -8.84 -5.11 0.11
CA GLN A 3 -7.42 -5.14 -0.19
C GLN A 3 -7.14 -4.00 -1.17
N TRP A 4 -6.12 -3.20 -0.89
CA TRP A 4 -5.93 -1.91 -1.57
C TRP A 4 -4.69 -1.82 -2.46
N VAL A 5 -3.82 -2.82 -2.46
CA VAL A 5 -2.57 -2.79 -3.24
C VAL A 5 -2.84 -3.32 -4.64
N GLU A 6 -2.64 -2.49 -5.64
CA GLU A 6 -2.96 -2.79 -7.04
C GLU A 6 -1.71 -3.08 -7.88
N GLU A 7 -0.54 -2.59 -7.45
CA GLU A 7 0.72 -2.70 -8.19
C GLU A 7 1.67 -3.75 -7.59
N SER A 8 2.52 -4.34 -8.44
CA SER A 8 3.61 -5.21 -7.98
C SER A 8 4.51 -4.48 -7.00
N THR A 9 4.80 -5.13 -5.89
CA THR A 9 5.54 -4.51 -4.78
C THR A 9 7.03 -4.79 -4.86
N ARG A 10 7.46 -5.67 -5.76
CA ARG A 10 8.89 -5.90 -6.02
C ARG A 10 9.46 -4.84 -6.96
N TYR A 11 10.52 -4.17 -6.52
CA TYR A 11 11.21 -3.09 -7.24
C TYR A 11 12.56 -3.52 -7.82
N ARG A 12 13.30 -4.38 -7.10
CA ARG A 12 14.61 -4.90 -7.55
C ARG A 12 14.53 -6.42 -7.71
N GLY A 13 15.28 -6.95 -8.68
CA GLY A 13 15.30 -8.37 -9.00
C GLY A 13 15.01 -8.62 -10.47
N LYS A 14 15.34 -9.82 -10.94
CA LYS A 14 15.02 -10.30 -12.30
C LYS A 14 13.78 -11.19 -12.34
N GLU A 15 13.16 -11.43 -11.20
CA GLU A 15 11.90 -12.17 -11.11
C GLU A 15 10.77 -11.33 -11.71
N GLU A 16 9.73 -12.01 -12.17
CA GLU A 16 8.52 -11.33 -12.63
C GLU A 16 7.96 -10.44 -11.51
N PRO A 17 7.40 -9.26 -11.86
CA PRO A 17 6.74 -8.40 -10.89
C PRO A 17 5.62 -9.18 -10.17
N LEU A 18 5.69 -9.24 -8.83
CA LEU A 18 4.72 -9.95 -7.99
C LEU A 18 4.05 -8.98 -7.00
N LEU A 19 2.73 -9.13 -6.85
CA LEU A 19 1.94 -8.47 -5.81
C LEU A 19 2.02 -9.31 -4.52
N LEU A 20 3.01 -9.02 -3.66
CA LEU A 20 3.28 -9.80 -2.45
C LEU A 20 2.92 -9.05 -1.17
N ASP A 21 3.11 -7.74 -1.16
CA ASP A 21 2.75 -6.90 0.00
C ASP A 21 1.31 -6.41 -0.16
N LEU A 22 0.47 -6.71 0.83
CA LEU A 22 -0.96 -6.43 0.79
C LEU A 22 -1.36 -5.61 2.01
N VAL A 23 -2.24 -4.63 1.80
CA VAL A 23 -2.84 -3.84 2.87
C VAL A 23 -4.34 -4.13 2.88
N PHE A 24 -4.83 -4.58 4.03
CA PHE A 24 -6.25 -4.88 4.22
C PHE A 24 -6.83 -3.97 5.29
N THR A 25 -8.05 -3.48 5.04
CA THR A 25 -8.79 -2.68 6.02
C THR A 25 -10.21 -3.18 6.17
N LYS A 26 -10.83 -2.89 7.32
CA LYS A 26 -12.30 -2.94 7.43
C LYS A 26 -12.85 -1.72 6.71
N LYS A 27 -13.93 -1.91 5.92
CA LYS A 27 -14.56 -0.92 5.03
C LYS A 27 -14.38 0.52 5.55
N PRO A 28 -13.44 1.30 4.98
CA PRO A 28 -13.29 2.69 5.36
C PRO A 28 -14.45 3.49 4.76
N GLU A 29 -14.76 4.64 5.35
CA GLU A 29 -15.80 5.54 4.82
C GLU A 29 -15.43 6.09 3.44
N SER A 30 -14.13 6.29 3.20
CA SER A 30 -13.57 6.73 1.92
C SER A 30 -12.40 5.85 1.49
N PRO A 31 -12.15 5.69 0.17
CA PRO A 31 -10.99 4.97 -0.32
C PRO A 31 -9.69 5.63 0.15
N PRO A 32 -8.71 4.86 0.68
CA PRO A 32 -7.41 5.41 1.05
C PRO A 32 -6.61 5.81 -0.19
N VAL A 33 -5.67 6.74 0.00
CA VAL A 33 -4.68 7.08 -1.03
C VAL A 33 -3.43 6.26 -0.78
N ILE A 34 -2.99 5.49 -1.78
CA ILE A 34 -1.78 4.68 -1.72
C ILE A 34 -0.72 5.22 -2.67
N GLN A 35 0.51 5.33 -2.19
CA GLN A 35 1.68 5.71 -2.97
C GLN A 35 2.73 4.60 -2.91
N TYR A 36 3.34 4.32 -4.06
CA TYR A 36 4.41 3.36 -4.22
C TYR A 36 5.73 4.11 -4.39
N LEU A 37 6.56 4.11 -3.35
CA LEU A 37 7.84 4.81 -3.34
C LEU A 37 9.00 3.83 -3.57
N SER A 38 10.13 4.35 -4.06
CA SER A 38 11.33 3.54 -4.23
C SER A 38 11.77 2.91 -2.90
N PRO A 39 12.39 1.71 -2.92
CA PRO A 39 12.81 1.02 -1.71
C PRO A 39 13.79 1.86 -0.89
N VAL A 40 13.55 1.92 0.42
CA VAL A 40 14.49 2.54 1.36
C VAL A 40 15.58 1.53 1.73
N GLY A 41 16.84 1.92 1.61
CA GLY A 41 17.99 1.11 1.99
C GLY A 41 18.19 -0.13 1.10
N LYS A 42 18.31 -1.30 1.75
CA LYS A 42 18.65 -2.58 1.12
C LYS A 42 17.45 -3.42 0.70
N SER A 43 16.22 -2.98 0.96
CA SER A 43 15.02 -3.66 0.51
C SER A 43 14.98 -3.73 -1.03
N ASP A 44 14.50 -4.83 -1.56
CA ASP A 44 14.12 -4.99 -2.96
C ASP A 44 12.63 -4.73 -3.21
N HIS A 45 11.84 -4.51 -2.16
CA HIS A 45 10.41 -4.16 -2.23
C HIS A 45 10.18 -2.64 -2.10
N VAL A 46 9.18 -2.12 -2.81
CA VAL A 46 8.72 -0.73 -2.74
C VAL A 46 8.27 -0.36 -1.33
N THR A 47 8.33 0.93 -1.02
CA THR A 47 7.71 1.44 0.22
C THR A 47 6.27 1.85 -0.08
N LEU A 48 5.31 1.17 0.56
CA LEU A 48 3.89 1.52 0.48
C LEU A 48 3.56 2.59 1.52
N VAL A 49 3.04 3.73 1.07
CA VAL A 49 2.53 4.79 1.95
C VAL A 49 1.03 4.90 1.75
N MET A 50 0.27 4.60 2.79
CA MET A 50 -1.19 4.71 2.80
C MET A 50 -1.61 5.91 3.64
N GLN A 51 -2.44 6.78 3.09
CA GLN A 51 -3.12 7.85 3.80
C GLN A 51 -4.59 7.48 3.96
N MET A 52 -5.06 7.46 5.21
CA MET A 52 -6.46 7.25 5.56
C MET A 52 -7.04 8.59 6.03
N GLN A 53 -8.29 8.86 5.68
CA GLN A 53 -9.04 9.92 6.35
C GLN A 53 -9.43 9.40 7.73
N GLU A 54 -9.16 10.18 8.78
CA GLU A 54 -9.72 9.93 10.09
C GLU A 54 -11.21 10.31 10.05
N GLU A 55 -12.05 9.57 10.78
CA GLU A 55 -13.42 10.00 11.03
C GLU A 55 -13.33 11.36 11.74
N ASP A 56 -13.98 12.39 11.19
CA ASP A 56 -14.31 13.56 12.01
C ASP A 56 -15.21 13.01 13.13
N GLU A 57 -14.72 12.92 14.36
CA GLU A 57 -15.58 12.70 15.52
C GLU A 57 -16.57 13.87 15.56
N ILE A 58 -17.74 13.70 14.95
CA ILE A 58 -18.85 14.65 15.08
C ILE A 58 -19.25 14.60 16.56
N SER A 59 -18.77 15.59 17.31
CA SER A 59 -19.06 15.77 18.74
C SER A 59 -20.53 16.03 19.03
#